data_AF-A0A396KFA8-F1
#
_entry.id   AF-A0A396KFA8-F1
#
_cell.length_a   1.000
_cell.length_b   1.000
_cell.length_c   1.000
_cell.angle_alpha   90.00
_cell.angle_beta   90.00
_cell.angle_gamma   90.00
#
_symmetry.space_group_name_H-M   'P 1'
#
loop_
_entity.id
_entity.type
_entity.pdbx_description
1 polymer ?
#
loop_
_entity_poly.entity_id
_entity_poly.type
_entity_poly.pdbx_seq_one_letter_code
_entity_poly.pdbx_strand_id
1 'polypeptide(L)'
;MVVEIGSEIRIRDASKELYDWAQENLIIPNPQYRERERRGLWVGNTPKYLWLYHVDGSDLIVPTGVGKQVRQFLSEKDQIYVHLADNGLLDYKGTIPLYDYQKEAVEVMQRTSCGILQSPCGSGKTQMGIALAAELGRKVLWVTHTQDLLIQSKTRAEQYFSSETLGTITAGKAQVGSHITFATVQTLCKMDLEQFRYTWDVVIVDECHRLAGSPTQVTMFYKVMNSLAARHKYGLSATVHRSDGMIKSTFAVLGPVIYKVPDEAVADKTMQVRILQRNTDITVSRSCLDTDGTLDYNELLSYLGGNRERNEMIVKDLVSQKGHSCLILASRLEQLRNIRDLLPDELRSVSAMIDGSMTSKKGKSERETAIEDMRTGRKKILFASFGLAKEGLDIPRLDRLFLVSPQKDYAVVTQSVGRIARKADGKTDAVCYDYVDDIQFCENQFKRRKTHYRKAGCIL
;
A
#
# COMPACT_ATOMS: atom_id res chain seq x y z
N MET A 1 1.99 -7.80 38.12
CA MET A 1 1.15 -7.36 36.99
C MET A 1 0.10 -8.40 36.69
N VAL A 2 -1.07 -7.94 36.24
CA VAL A 2 -2.10 -8.80 35.64
C VAL A 2 -2.24 -8.42 34.18
N VAL A 3 -2.01 -9.35 33.28
CA VAL A 3 -2.02 -9.14 31.82
C VAL A 3 -3.22 -9.85 31.22
N GLU A 4 -4.12 -9.08 30.61
CA GLU A 4 -5.26 -9.58 29.85
C GLU A 4 -5.00 -9.36 28.36
N ILE A 5 -4.88 -10.45 27.61
CA ILE A 5 -4.61 -10.45 26.16
C ILE A 5 -5.92 -10.68 25.42
N GLY A 6 -6.48 -9.61 24.85
CA GLY A 6 -7.68 -9.66 24.00
C GLY A 6 -7.45 -8.99 22.65
N SER A 7 -8.38 -8.12 22.24
CA SER A 7 -8.20 -7.28 21.05
C SER A 7 -7.08 -6.25 21.21
N GLU A 8 -6.82 -5.87 22.45
CA GLU A 8 -5.66 -5.13 22.96
C GLU A 8 -5.06 -5.88 24.16
N ILE A 9 -3.86 -5.49 24.60
CA ILE A 9 -3.24 -6.03 25.82
C ILE A 9 -3.47 -5.01 26.93
N ARG A 10 -4.29 -5.40 27.93
CA ARG A 10 -4.53 -4.62 29.14
C ARG A 10 -3.61 -5.13 30.26
N ILE A 11 -2.92 -4.21 30.93
CA ILE A 11 -1.90 -4.53 31.92
C ILE A 11 -2.21 -3.74 33.18
N ARG A 12 -2.67 -4.43 34.23
CA ARG A 12 -2.86 -3.85 35.56
C ARG A 12 -1.55 -3.87 36.34
N ASP A 13 -1.36 -2.82 37.14
CA ASP A 13 -0.15 -2.61 37.94
C ASP A 13 1.14 -2.64 37.09
N ALA A 14 1.08 -2.08 35.88
CA ALA A 14 2.21 -2.04 34.97
C ALA A 14 3.43 -1.36 35.62
N SER A 15 4.61 -1.97 35.46
CA SER A 15 5.84 -1.43 36.05
C SER A 15 6.19 -0.07 35.43
N LYS A 16 6.98 0.72 36.16
CA LYS A 16 7.43 2.02 35.66
C LYS A 16 8.23 1.87 34.35
N GLU A 17 9.08 0.87 34.26
CA GLU A 17 9.90 0.59 33.07
C GLU A 17 9.03 0.29 31.85
N LEU A 18 7.92 -0.43 32.04
CA LEU A 18 6.97 -0.73 30.97
C LEU A 18 6.21 0.54 30.52
N TYR A 19 5.82 1.41 31.46
CA TYR A 19 5.23 2.71 31.16
C TYR A 19 6.18 3.63 30.39
N ASP A 20 7.42 3.74 30.84
CA ASP A 20 8.47 4.54 30.19
C ASP A 20 8.72 4.02 28.77
N TRP A 21 8.81 2.69 28.60
CA TRP A 21 8.93 2.06 27.29
C TRP A 21 7.75 2.39 26.36
N ALA A 22 6.51 2.36 26.87
CA ALA A 22 5.32 2.70 26.10
C ALA A 22 5.35 4.17 25.64
N GLN A 23 5.75 5.09 26.51
CA GLN A 23 5.90 6.51 26.16
C GLN A 23 6.93 6.73 25.06
N GLU A 24 8.07 6.04 25.12
CA GLU A 24 9.14 6.18 24.13
C GLU A 24 8.78 5.57 22.76
N ASN A 25 8.02 4.47 22.75
CA ASN A 25 7.83 3.65 21.56
C ASN A 25 6.45 3.77 20.91
N LEU A 26 5.43 4.16 21.68
CA LEU A 26 4.01 4.18 21.25
C LEU A 26 3.45 5.61 21.12
N ILE A 27 4.31 6.62 21.13
CA ILE A 27 3.97 8.01 20.81
C ILE A 27 4.68 8.40 19.50
N ILE A 28 3.91 8.80 18.49
CA ILE A 28 4.44 9.19 17.18
C ILE A 28 4.14 10.66 16.91
N PRO A 29 5.11 11.48 16.46
CA PRO A 29 4.84 12.83 15.98
C PRO A 29 3.87 12.82 14.80
N ASN A 30 2.82 13.65 14.85
CA ASN A 30 1.83 13.72 13.77
C ASN A 30 2.39 14.52 12.57
N PRO A 31 2.63 13.90 11.39
CA PRO A 31 3.17 14.61 10.23
C PRO A 31 2.24 15.71 9.72
N GLN A 32 0.92 15.54 9.84
CA GLN A 32 -0.05 16.56 9.40
C GLN A 32 0.00 17.82 10.28
N TYR A 33 0.20 17.64 11.59
CA TYR A 33 0.38 18.77 12.50
C TYR A 33 1.64 19.56 12.10
N ARG A 34 2.77 18.87 11.93
CA ARG A 34 4.04 19.49 11.52
C ARG A 34 3.94 20.22 10.18
N GLU A 35 3.20 19.65 9.23
CA GLU A 35 2.98 20.27 7.93
C GLU A 35 2.14 21.53 8.03
N ARG A 36 1.02 21.51 8.79
CA ARG A 36 0.19 22.70 9.02
C ARG A 36 0.94 23.80 9.75
N GLU A 37 1.64 23.45 10.82
CA GLU A 37 2.47 24.37 11.61
C GLU A 37 3.55 25.02 10.73
N ARG A 38 4.28 24.24 9.92
CA ARG A 38 5.28 24.77 8.98
C ARG A 38 4.70 25.73 7.95
N ARG A 39 3.47 25.49 7.49
CA ARG A 39 2.78 26.33 6.50
C ARG A 39 2.03 27.52 7.12
N GLY A 40 2.14 27.75 8.43
CA GLY A 40 1.37 28.79 9.13
C GLY A 40 -0.15 28.58 9.08
N LEU A 41 -0.61 27.36 8.78
CA LEU A 41 -2.03 27.03 8.71
C LEU A 41 -2.59 26.77 10.11
N TRP A 42 -3.86 27.14 10.33
CA TRP A 42 -4.54 26.86 11.60
C TRP A 42 -4.58 25.36 11.89
N VAL A 43 -4.01 24.97 13.04
CA VAL A 43 -3.86 23.56 13.42
C VAL A 43 -5.15 22.94 13.95
N GLY A 44 -6.07 23.73 14.51
CA GLY A 44 -7.37 23.29 15.01
C GLY A 44 -7.28 22.05 15.91
N ASN A 45 -8.16 21.07 15.67
CA ASN A 45 -8.19 19.80 16.39
C ASN A 45 -7.16 18.76 15.91
N THR A 46 -6.13 19.16 15.15
CA THR A 46 -5.09 18.23 14.69
C THR A 46 -4.14 17.97 15.85
N PRO A 47 -4.06 16.74 16.41
CA PRO A 47 -3.21 16.49 17.55
C PRO A 47 -1.73 16.53 17.15
N LYS A 48 -0.87 17.08 18.02
CA LYS A 48 0.59 17.14 17.80
C LYS A 48 1.24 15.76 17.77
N TYR A 49 0.71 14.83 18.56
CA TYR A 49 1.18 13.46 18.66
C TYR A 49 0.03 12.48 18.45
N LEU A 50 0.35 11.31 17.91
CA LEU A 50 -0.54 10.17 17.83
C LEU A 50 -0.13 9.19 18.93
N TRP A 51 -1.06 8.90 19.83
CA TRP A 51 -0.90 7.95 20.92
C TRP A 51 -1.42 6.61 20.45
N LEU A 52 -0.58 5.59 20.50
CA LEU A 52 -0.92 4.23 20.08
C LEU A 52 -1.31 3.34 21.26
N TYR A 53 -1.24 3.88 22.47
CA TYR A 53 -1.67 3.26 23.72
C TYR A 53 -2.58 4.23 24.47
N HIS A 54 -3.32 3.72 25.44
CA HIS A 54 -4.11 4.54 26.35
C HIS A 54 -4.07 3.99 27.77
N VAL A 55 -4.56 4.78 28.73
CA VAL A 55 -4.64 4.42 30.14
C VAL A 55 -6.09 4.50 30.57
N ASP A 56 -6.58 3.44 31.19
CA ASP A 56 -7.93 3.32 31.73
C ASP A 56 -7.84 3.10 33.24
N GLY A 57 -8.08 4.15 34.02
CA GLY A 57 -7.74 4.16 35.45
C GLY A 57 -6.22 4.04 35.64
N SER A 58 -5.78 2.90 36.19
CA SER A 58 -4.36 2.54 36.35
C SER A 58 -3.87 1.55 35.30
N ASP A 59 -4.75 1.04 34.45
CA ASP A 59 -4.45 -0.03 33.51
C ASP A 59 -3.80 0.55 32.26
N LEU A 60 -2.61 0.04 31.92
CA LEU A 60 -1.93 0.35 30.67
C LEU A 60 -2.50 -0.52 29.56
N ILE A 61 -3.03 0.08 28.50
CA ILE A 61 -3.63 -0.63 27.37
C ILE A 61 -2.80 -0.36 26.11
N VAL A 62 -2.17 -1.41 25.59
CA VAL A 62 -1.30 -1.36 24.41
C VAL A 62 -1.78 -2.28 23.28
N PRO A 63 -1.42 -2.01 22.02
CA PRO A 63 -1.82 -2.86 20.90
C PRO A 63 -1.16 -4.26 20.95
N THR A 64 -1.84 -5.25 20.39
CA THR A 64 -1.37 -6.66 20.40
C THR A 64 -0.06 -6.91 19.65
N GLY A 65 0.28 -6.08 18.66
CA GLY A 65 1.50 -6.25 17.87
C GLY A 65 2.78 -6.00 18.67
N VAL A 66 2.69 -5.35 19.83
CA VAL A 66 3.84 -5.16 20.73
C VAL A 66 3.96 -6.20 21.84
N GLY A 67 3.17 -7.28 21.80
CA GLY A 67 3.17 -8.30 22.85
C GLY A 67 4.54 -8.92 23.12
N LYS A 68 5.41 -9.07 22.12
CA LYS A 68 6.76 -9.59 22.30
C LYS A 68 7.64 -8.62 23.12
N GLN A 69 7.49 -7.33 22.90
CA GLN A 69 8.20 -6.28 23.63
C GLN A 69 7.65 -6.15 25.05
N VAL A 70 6.33 -6.22 25.23
CA VAL A 70 5.70 -6.25 26.56
C VAL A 70 6.19 -7.44 27.38
N ARG A 71 6.33 -8.62 26.75
CA ARG A 71 6.77 -9.85 27.42
C ARG A 71 8.13 -9.72 28.13
N GLN A 72 9.02 -8.83 27.67
CA GLN A 72 10.34 -8.65 28.29
C GLN A 72 10.27 -8.01 29.70
N PHE A 73 9.13 -7.40 30.03
CA PHE A 73 8.89 -6.80 31.36
C PHE A 73 8.17 -7.76 32.30
N LEU A 74 7.64 -8.87 31.79
CA LEU A 74 6.88 -9.84 32.59
C LEU A 74 7.82 -10.82 33.30
N SER A 75 7.38 -11.26 34.47
CA SER A 75 8.00 -12.27 35.31
C SER A 75 7.10 -13.50 35.43
N GLU A 76 7.64 -14.61 35.93
CA GLU A 76 6.87 -15.85 36.17
C GLU A 76 5.76 -15.69 37.22
N LYS A 77 5.81 -14.62 38.02
CA LYS A 77 4.81 -14.32 39.06
C LYS A 77 3.60 -13.57 38.51
N ASP A 78 3.69 -13.05 37.30
CA ASP A 78 2.62 -12.27 36.68
C ASP A 78 1.50 -13.19 36.15
N GLN A 79 0.26 -12.75 36.31
CA GLN A 79 -0.90 -13.51 35.86
C GLN A 79 -1.24 -13.14 34.42
N ILE A 80 -1.43 -14.13 33.55
CA ILE A 80 -1.77 -13.92 32.14
C ILE A 80 -3.10 -14.58 31.83
N TYR A 81 -4.07 -13.77 31.39
CA TYR A 81 -5.38 -14.20 30.92
C TYR A 81 -5.49 -13.95 29.42
N VAL A 82 -6.06 -14.91 28.69
CA VAL A 82 -6.18 -14.84 27.23
C VAL A 82 -7.65 -14.88 26.84
N HIS A 83 -8.11 -13.82 26.20
CA HIS A 83 -9.49 -13.60 25.75
C HIS A 83 -9.50 -13.38 24.22
N LEU A 84 -9.01 -14.37 23.49
CA LEU A 84 -8.91 -14.35 22.04
C LEU A 84 -10.00 -15.23 21.42
N ALA A 85 -10.35 -14.94 20.17
CA ALA A 85 -11.21 -15.78 19.37
C ALA A 85 -10.66 -17.21 19.26
N ASP A 86 -11.55 -18.19 19.38
CA ASP A 86 -11.26 -19.60 19.14
C ASP A 86 -12.46 -20.28 18.48
N ASN A 87 -12.51 -20.21 17.15
CA ASN A 87 -13.60 -20.76 16.34
C ASN A 87 -13.34 -22.22 15.92
N GLY A 88 -12.34 -22.88 16.54
CA GLY A 88 -11.93 -24.24 16.18
C GLY A 88 -11.06 -24.31 14.93
N LEU A 89 -10.68 -25.53 14.55
CA LEU A 89 -9.95 -25.81 13.31
C LEU A 89 -10.93 -26.07 12.15
N LEU A 90 -10.55 -25.58 10.97
CA LEU A 90 -11.30 -25.66 9.72
C LEU A 90 -10.47 -26.40 8.66
N ASP A 91 -11.15 -27.19 7.84
CA ASP A 91 -10.54 -27.95 6.76
C ASP A 91 -10.52 -27.15 5.44
N TYR A 92 -9.34 -26.65 5.08
CA TYR A 92 -9.10 -25.96 3.81
C TYR A 92 -8.75 -26.97 2.70
N LYS A 93 -9.77 -27.49 2.01
CA LYS A 93 -9.66 -28.56 1.00
C LYS A 93 -8.84 -28.25 -0.28
N GLY A 94 -8.30 -27.04 -0.41
CA GLY A 94 -7.58 -26.58 -1.59
C GLY A 94 -6.07 -26.70 -1.47
N THR A 95 -5.37 -27.12 -2.52
CA THR A 95 -3.91 -27.09 -2.58
C THR A 95 -3.43 -25.79 -3.23
N ILE A 96 -2.65 -24.99 -2.50
CA ILE A 96 -2.06 -23.75 -3.00
C ILE A 96 -0.64 -24.06 -3.50
N PRO A 97 -0.36 -24.01 -4.81
CA PRO A 97 0.97 -24.27 -5.32
C PRO A 97 1.91 -23.12 -4.91
N LEU A 98 3.02 -23.43 -4.25
CA LEU A 98 4.00 -22.45 -3.79
C LEU A 98 5.38 -22.76 -4.36
N TYR A 99 6.12 -21.72 -4.74
CA TYR A 99 7.57 -21.82 -4.95
C TYR A 99 8.30 -22.04 -3.62
N ASP A 100 9.52 -22.57 -3.64
CA ASP A 100 10.22 -22.92 -2.40
C ASP A 100 10.46 -21.71 -1.49
N TYR A 101 10.82 -20.55 -2.06
CA TYR A 101 10.93 -19.31 -1.29
C TYR A 101 9.60 -18.85 -0.67
N GLN A 102 8.46 -19.23 -1.27
CA GLN A 102 7.14 -18.92 -0.73
C GLN A 102 6.75 -19.87 0.39
N LYS A 103 7.12 -21.16 0.28
CA LYS A 103 6.91 -22.16 1.34
C LYS A 103 7.66 -21.74 2.60
N GLU A 104 8.94 -21.40 2.47
CA GLU A 104 9.77 -20.93 3.59
C GLU A 104 9.13 -19.70 4.27
N ALA A 105 8.69 -18.72 3.49
CA ALA A 105 8.01 -17.55 4.01
C ALA A 105 6.75 -17.90 4.82
N VAL A 106 5.90 -18.80 4.29
CA VAL A 106 4.67 -19.25 4.98
C VAL A 106 5.02 -20.02 6.26
N GLU A 107 6.00 -20.91 6.20
CA GLU A 107 6.45 -21.72 7.33
C GLU A 107 7.00 -20.89 8.50
N VAL A 108 7.73 -19.81 8.20
CA VAL A 108 8.22 -18.90 9.23
C VAL A 108 7.06 -18.10 9.82
N MET A 109 6.17 -17.58 8.97
CA MET A 109 5.05 -16.75 9.41
C MET A 109 4.08 -17.51 10.33
N GLN A 110 3.74 -18.77 10.01
CA GLN A 110 2.80 -19.58 10.81
C GLN A 110 3.25 -19.84 12.25
N ARG A 111 4.56 -19.76 12.54
CA ARG A 111 5.14 -19.95 13.88
C ARG A 111 5.01 -18.72 14.77
N THR A 112 4.45 -17.63 14.25
CA THR A 112 4.27 -16.37 14.97
C THR A 112 2.79 -16.04 15.12
N SER A 113 2.42 -15.24 16.12
CA SER A 113 1.04 -14.74 16.26
C SER A 113 0.83 -13.44 15.50
N CYS A 114 1.82 -12.56 15.52
CA CYS A 114 1.76 -11.26 14.86
C CYS A 114 3.03 -11.06 14.03
N GLY A 115 2.90 -10.51 12.84
CA GLY A 115 4.06 -10.15 12.05
C GLY A 115 3.74 -9.59 10.67
N ILE A 116 4.75 -9.03 10.03
CA ILE A 116 4.69 -8.58 8.64
C ILE A 116 5.54 -9.48 7.76
N LEU A 117 4.92 -10.01 6.70
CA LEU A 117 5.59 -10.61 5.56
C LEU A 117 5.91 -9.52 4.54
N GLN A 118 7.19 -9.16 4.44
CA GLN A 118 7.67 -8.24 3.42
C GLN A 118 8.07 -9.03 2.17
N SER A 119 7.52 -8.66 1.01
CA SER A 119 7.87 -9.36 -0.24
C SER A 119 7.74 -8.47 -1.48
N PRO A 120 8.63 -8.54 -2.47
CA PRO A 120 8.58 -7.62 -3.61
C PRO A 120 7.31 -7.80 -4.46
N CYS A 121 6.98 -6.79 -5.26
CA CYS A 121 5.86 -6.92 -6.21
C CYS A 121 6.12 -8.07 -7.19
N GLY A 122 5.12 -8.91 -7.45
CA GLY A 122 5.26 -10.07 -8.33
C GLY A 122 5.75 -11.35 -7.64
N SER A 123 6.11 -11.30 -6.35
CA SER A 123 6.53 -12.49 -5.59
C SER A 123 5.38 -13.41 -5.15
N GLY A 124 4.15 -13.16 -5.60
CA GLY A 124 2.97 -13.91 -5.16
C GLY A 124 2.54 -13.65 -3.71
N LYS A 125 2.66 -12.40 -3.23
CA LYS A 125 2.27 -11.99 -1.86
C LYS A 125 0.88 -12.46 -1.42
N THR A 126 -0.14 -12.17 -2.22
CA THR A 126 -1.52 -12.59 -1.96
C THR A 126 -1.64 -14.12 -1.86
N GLN A 127 -0.89 -14.86 -2.69
CA GLN A 127 -0.88 -16.32 -2.67
C GLN A 127 -0.23 -16.88 -1.40
N MET A 128 0.88 -16.29 -0.94
CA MET A 128 1.47 -16.63 0.36
C MET A 128 0.52 -16.34 1.52
N GLY A 129 -0.22 -15.22 1.48
CA GLY A 129 -1.22 -14.93 2.51
C GLY A 129 -2.38 -15.93 2.52
N ILE A 130 -2.87 -16.35 1.35
CA ILE A 130 -3.93 -17.35 1.23
C ILE A 130 -3.43 -18.72 1.71
N ALA A 131 -2.19 -19.09 1.38
CA ALA A 131 -1.57 -20.30 1.91
C ALA A 131 -1.42 -20.25 3.43
N LEU A 132 -0.96 -19.13 3.99
CA LEU A 132 -0.87 -18.93 5.44
C LEU A 132 -2.24 -19.08 6.12
N ALA A 133 -3.32 -18.57 5.52
CA ALA A 133 -4.68 -18.76 6.03
C ALA A 133 -5.09 -20.24 6.06
N ALA A 134 -4.73 -21.00 5.03
CA ALA A 134 -5.02 -22.43 4.94
C ALA A 134 -4.21 -23.26 5.94
N GLU A 135 -2.90 -23.01 6.06
CA GLU A 135 -2.00 -23.71 6.98
C GLU A 135 -2.39 -23.48 8.45
N LEU A 136 -2.87 -22.28 8.78
CA LEU A 136 -3.39 -21.99 10.12
C LEU A 136 -4.70 -22.73 10.42
N GLY A 137 -5.45 -23.14 9.38
CA GLY A 137 -6.67 -23.92 9.53
C GLY A 137 -7.73 -23.22 10.37
N ARG A 138 -7.83 -21.89 10.32
CA ARG A 138 -8.69 -21.08 11.20
C ARG A 138 -9.51 -20.04 10.43
N LYS A 139 -10.49 -19.42 11.08
CA LYS A 139 -11.38 -18.45 10.44
C LYS A 139 -10.68 -17.10 10.26
N VAL A 140 -10.66 -16.60 9.04
CA VAL A 140 -9.81 -15.47 8.61
C VAL A 140 -10.64 -14.27 8.16
N LEU A 141 -10.22 -13.09 8.58
CA LEU A 141 -10.60 -11.81 8.00
C LEU A 141 -9.46 -11.30 7.12
N TRP A 142 -9.71 -11.20 5.82
CA TRP A 142 -8.80 -10.60 4.86
C TRP A 142 -9.16 -9.12 4.63
N VAL A 143 -8.31 -8.22 5.07
CA VAL A 143 -8.53 -6.77 5.03
C VAL A 143 -7.72 -6.14 3.90
N THR A 144 -8.38 -5.38 3.03
CA THR A 144 -7.73 -4.54 2.01
C THR A 144 -8.13 -3.07 2.19
N HIS A 145 -7.48 -2.18 1.44
CA HIS A 145 -7.79 -0.75 1.44
C HIS A 145 -8.66 -0.30 0.26
N THR A 146 -8.85 -1.14 -0.76
CA THR A 146 -9.68 -0.82 -1.94
C THR A 146 -10.55 -2.01 -2.32
N GLN A 147 -11.67 -1.73 -2.99
CA GLN A 147 -12.58 -2.77 -3.48
C GLN A 147 -11.95 -3.62 -4.59
N ASP A 148 -11.10 -3.04 -5.44
CA ASP A 148 -10.42 -3.77 -6.51
C ASP A 148 -9.48 -4.84 -5.93
N LEU A 149 -8.68 -4.48 -4.91
CA LEU A 149 -7.80 -5.44 -4.24
C LEU A 149 -8.57 -6.52 -3.49
N LEU A 150 -9.73 -6.16 -2.92
CA LEU A 150 -10.64 -7.12 -2.29
C LEU A 150 -11.06 -8.17 -3.31
N ILE A 151 -11.59 -7.74 -4.47
CA ILE A 151 -12.04 -8.63 -5.54
C ILE A 151 -10.89 -9.50 -6.04
N GLN A 152 -9.71 -8.91 -6.32
CA GLN A 152 -8.54 -9.65 -6.78
C GLN A 152 -8.11 -10.73 -5.78
N SER A 153 -8.07 -10.41 -4.48
CA SER A 153 -7.71 -11.37 -3.43
C SER A 153 -8.75 -12.48 -3.30
N LYS A 154 -10.04 -12.13 -3.37
CA LYS A 154 -11.13 -13.10 -3.33
C LYS A 154 -11.10 -14.04 -4.52
N THR A 155 -11.00 -13.50 -5.74
CA THR A 155 -10.92 -14.30 -6.97
C THR A 155 -9.70 -15.22 -6.97
N ARG A 156 -8.58 -14.79 -6.37
CA ARG A 156 -7.42 -15.67 -6.15
C ARG A 156 -7.73 -16.80 -5.18
N ALA A 157 -8.46 -16.55 -4.10
CA ALA A 157 -8.87 -17.59 -3.15
C ALA A 157 -9.91 -18.56 -3.75
N GLU A 158 -10.81 -18.07 -4.59
CA GLU A 158 -11.81 -18.87 -5.33
C GLU A 158 -11.16 -19.89 -6.29
N GLN A 159 -9.89 -19.73 -6.65
CA GLN A 159 -9.13 -20.73 -7.42
C GLN A 159 -8.80 -21.99 -6.60
N TYR A 160 -8.83 -21.90 -5.26
CA TYR A 160 -8.42 -22.97 -4.36
C TYR A 160 -9.54 -23.45 -3.45
N PHE A 161 -10.47 -22.57 -3.09
CA PHE A 161 -11.56 -22.86 -2.16
C PHE A 161 -12.93 -22.62 -2.79
N SER A 162 -13.92 -23.40 -2.36
CA SER A 162 -15.32 -23.21 -2.79
C SER A 162 -15.81 -21.80 -2.43
N SER A 163 -16.51 -21.16 -3.35
CA SER A 163 -17.07 -19.81 -3.15
C SER A 163 -18.02 -19.72 -1.94
N GLU A 164 -18.65 -20.83 -1.55
CA GLU A 164 -19.51 -20.91 -0.36
C GLU A 164 -18.74 -20.74 0.96
N THR A 165 -17.44 -21.06 0.97
CA THR A 165 -16.58 -20.87 2.14
C THR A 165 -16.12 -19.42 2.32
N LEU A 166 -16.29 -18.60 1.28
CA LEU A 166 -15.75 -17.26 1.18
C LEU A 166 -16.85 -16.20 1.35
N GLY A 167 -16.63 -15.28 2.28
CA GLY A 167 -17.50 -14.16 2.58
C GLY A 167 -17.01 -12.85 1.97
N THR A 168 -17.88 -11.84 1.98
CA THR A 168 -17.52 -10.47 1.61
C THR A 168 -18.28 -9.47 2.47
N ILE A 169 -17.56 -8.50 3.02
CA ILE A 169 -18.12 -7.34 3.72
C ILE A 169 -17.79 -6.08 2.90
N THR A 170 -18.80 -5.53 2.25
CA THR A 170 -18.74 -4.31 1.44
C THR A 170 -19.88 -3.37 1.80
N ALA A 171 -19.85 -2.12 1.29
CA ALA A 171 -20.92 -1.16 1.54
C ALA A 171 -22.30 -1.76 1.17
N GLY A 172 -23.17 -1.94 2.19
CA GLY A 172 -24.53 -2.45 2.04
C GLY A 172 -24.73 -3.97 2.10
N LYS A 173 -23.67 -4.77 2.19
CA LYS A 173 -23.78 -6.24 2.34
C LYS A 173 -22.66 -6.80 3.20
N ALA A 174 -23.03 -7.42 4.33
CA ALA A 174 -22.12 -8.14 5.21
C ALA A 174 -22.43 -9.63 5.16
N GLN A 175 -21.60 -10.39 4.45
CA GLN A 175 -21.65 -11.85 4.39
C GLN A 175 -20.36 -12.40 4.99
N VAL A 176 -20.46 -12.98 6.19
CA VAL A 176 -19.31 -13.62 6.85
C VAL A 176 -19.13 -15.00 6.23
N GLY A 177 -17.92 -15.31 5.75
CA GLY A 177 -17.57 -16.62 5.22
C GLY A 177 -17.36 -17.62 6.34
N SER A 178 -17.51 -18.91 6.05
CA SER A 178 -17.17 -19.96 7.02
C SER A 178 -15.66 -20.06 7.23
N HIS A 179 -14.85 -19.76 6.20
CA HIS A 179 -13.39 -19.83 6.25
C HIS A 179 -12.75 -18.44 6.15
N ILE A 180 -12.90 -17.76 5.02
CA ILE A 180 -12.28 -16.44 4.79
C ILE A 180 -13.36 -15.40 4.48
N THR A 181 -13.32 -14.26 5.18
CA THR A 181 -14.14 -13.08 4.85
C THR A 181 -13.25 -11.98 4.26
N PHE A 182 -13.59 -11.48 3.08
CA PHE A 182 -12.87 -10.36 2.46
C PHE A 182 -13.58 -9.02 2.74
N ALA A 183 -12.84 -8.02 3.21
CA ALA A 183 -13.42 -6.74 3.61
C ALA A 183 -12.49 -5.56 3.34
N THR A 184 -13.06 -4.36 3.16
CA THR A 184 -12.26 -3.12 3.15
C THR A 184 -12.24 -2.50 4.54
N VAL A 185 -11.10 -1.94 4.94
CA VAL A 185 -10.95 -1.26 6.24
C VAL A 185 -11.97 -0.12 6.40
N GLN A 186 -12.31 0.59 5.32
CA GLN A 186 -13.25 1.71 5.33
C GLN A 186 -14.68 1.25 5.60
N THR A 187 -15.08 0.07 5.13
CA THR A 187 -16.37 -0.53 5.45
C THR A 187 -16.37 -0.99 6.91
N LEU A 188 -15.35 -1.74 7.34
CA LEU A 188 -15.25 -2.25 8.72
C LEU A 188 -15.28 -1.13 9.76
N CYS A 189 -14.57 -0.03 9.52
CA CYS A 189 -14.49 1.11 10.45
C CYS A 189 -15.86 1.80 10.70
N LYS A 190 -16.82 1.65 9.77
CA LYS A 190 -18.18 2.20 9.88
C LYS A 190 -19.18 1.22 10.52
N MET A 191 -18.80 -0.03 10.68
CA MET A 191 -19.63 -1.04 11.32
C MET A 191 -19.47 -1.00 12.83
N ASP A 192 -20.47 -1.53 13.53
CA ASP A 192 -20.30 -1.94 14.91
C ASP A 192 -19.50 -3.26 14.93
N LEU A 193 -18.21 -3.16 15.26
CA LEU A 193 -17.29 -4.31 15.30
C LEU A 193 -17.39 -5.10 16.59
N GLU A 194 -18.12 -4.61 17.59
CA GLU A 194 -18.29 -5.28 18.88
C GLU A 194 -18.92 -6.67 18.70
N GLN A 195 -19.96 -6.75 17.89
CA GLN A 195 -20.63 -8.00 17.53
C GLN A 195 -19.70 -8.99 16.78
N PHE A 196 -18.62 -8.48 16.19
CA PHE A 196 -17.64 -9.28 15.44
C PHE A 196 -16.35 -9.56 16.22
N ARG A 197 -16.26 -9.13 17.48
CA ARG A 197 -15.02 -9.17 18.28
C ARG A 197 -14.33 -10.53 18.23
N TYR A 198 -15.10 -11.62 18.32
CA TYR A 198 -14.61 -12.99 18.38
C TYR A 198 -14.85 -13.80 17.09
N THR A 199 -15.31 -13.16 16.01
CA THR A 199 -15.72 -13.86 14.78
C THR A 199 -14.56 -14.46 13.97
N TRP A 200 -13.36 -13.89 14.09
CA TRP A 200 -12.19 -14.32 13.32
C TRP A 200 -11.00 -14.56 14.23
N ASP A 201 -10.31 -15.68 14.02
CA ASP A 201 -9.10 -16.03 14.75
C ASP A 201 -7.86 -15.39 14.11
N VAL A 202 -7.93 -15.09 12.82
CA VAL A 202 -6.83 -14.54 12.02
C VAL A 202 -7.29 -13.28 11.30
N VAL A 203 -6.49 -12.22 11.35
CA VAL A 203 -6.62 -11.04 10.49
C VAL A 203 -5.38 -10.96 9.59
N ILE A 204 -5.60 -10.92 8.28
CA ILE A 204 -4.54 -10.71 7.28
C ILE A 204 -4.81 -9.37 6.59
N VAL A 205 -3.85 -8.46 6.67
CA VAL A 205 -3.96 -7.11 6.12
C VAL A 205 -3.08 -6.99 4.89
N ASP A 206 -3.71 -6.91 3.71
CA ASP A 206 -2.98 -6.71 2.45
C ASP A 206 -2.63 -5.24 2.22
N GLU A 207 -1.45 -5.02 1.66
CA GLU A 207 -0.79 -3.72 1.52
C GLU A 207 -0.81 -2.88 2.80
N CYS A 208 -0.45 -3.50 3.93
CA CYS A 208 -0.57 -2.90 5.26
C CYS A 208 0.18 -1.55 5.43
N HIS A 209 1.19 -1.29 4.59
CA HIS A 209 1.90 -0.01 4.55
C HIS A 209 1.01 1.19 4.15
N ARG A 210 -0.09 0.93 3.42
CA ARG A 210 -1.06 1.95 2.99
C ARG A 210 -1.97 2.41 4.13
N LEU A 211 -2.22 1.54 5.10
CA LEU A 211 -3.14 1.82 6.20
C LEU A 211 -2.56 2.76 7.26
N ALA A 212 -1.27 3.09 7.16
CA ALA A 212 -0.62 4.16 7.90
C ALA A 212 -0.44 5.46 7.08
N GLY A 213 -1.12 5.59 5.92
CA GLY A 213 -0.94 6.67 4.93
C GLY A 213 -1.19 8.09 5.43
N SER A 214 -2.14 8.27 6.34
CA SER A 214 -2.47 9.52 6.99
C SER A 214 -2.93 9.25 8.43
N PRO A 215 -2.91 10.25 9.33
CA PRO A 215 -3.51 10.15 10.67
C PRO A 215 -4.93 9.57 10.65
N THR A 216 -5.80 10.01 9.74
CA THR A 216 -7.16 9.45 9.61
C THR A 216 -7.14 7.96 9.25
N GLN A 217 -6.27 7.54 8.32
CA GLN A 217 -6.13 6.13 7.95
C GLN A 217 -5.59 5.29 9.10
N VAL A 218 -4.65 5.84 9.88
CA VAL A 218 -4.11 5.20 11.08
C VAL A 218 -5.22 5.01 12.09
N THR A 219 -6.00 6.05 12.40
CA THR A 219 -7.12 5.94 13.34
C THR A 219 -8.15 4.91 12.89
N MET A 220 -8.53 4.90 11.60
CA MET A 220 -9.45 3.89 11.06
C MET A 220 -8.88 2.47 11.20
N PHE A 221 -7.60 2.29 10.86
CA PHE A 221 -6.93 1.01 10.95
C PHE A 221 -6.83 0.52 12.40
N TYR A 222 -6.42 1.40 13.31
CA TYR A 222 -6.36 1.11 14.74
C TYR A 222 -7.72 0.72 15.30
N LYS A 223 -8.77 1.49 15.00
CA LYS A 223 -10.13 1.18 15.42
C LYS A 223 -10.50 -0.24 15.01
N VAL A 224 -10.32 -0.60 13.75
CA VAL A 224 -10.65 -1.95 13.26
C VAL A 224 -9.84 -3.02 13.98
N MET A 225 -8.52 -2.84 14.06
CA MET A 225 -7.62 -3.89 14.58
C MET A 225 -7.71 -4.06 16.10
N ASN A 226 -8.05 -3.01 16.84
CA ASN A 226 -8.19 -3.03 18.29
C ASN A 226 -9.62 -3.43 18.74
N SER A 227 -10.59 -3.53 17.82
CA SER A 227 -11.91 -4.10 18.10
C SER A 227 -11.96 -5.63 17.96
N LEU A 228 -11.00 -6.24 17.25
CA LEU A 228 -11.02 -7.67 16.93
C LEU A 228 -10.03 -8.44 17.82
N ALA A 229 -10.54 -9.40 18.59
CA ALA A 229 -9.78 -10.27 19.49
C ALA A 229 -9.15 -11.45 18.73
N ALA A 230 -8.64 -11.20 17.53
CA ALA A 230 -8.02 -12.22 16.70
C ALA A 230 -6.68 -12.67 17.29
N ARG A 231 -6.49 -14.00 17.34
CA ARG A 231 -5.26 -14.65 17.82
C ARG A 231 -4.05 -14.33 16.96
N HIS A 232 -4.27 -14.21 15.65
CA HIS A 232 -3.22 -13.90 14.70
C HIS A 232 -3.51 -12.60 13.94
N LYS A 233 -2.51 -11.73 13.81
CA LYS A 233 -2.62 -10.47 13.05
C LYS A 233 -1.40 -10.30 12.15
N TYR A 234 -1.59 -10.49 10.86
CA TYR A 234 -0.53 -10.44 9.86
C TYR A 234 -0.66 -9.24 8.93
N GLY A 235 0.47 -8.67 8.54
CA GLY A 235 0.57 -7.70 7.45
C GLY A 235 1.28 -8.28 6.24
N LEU A 236 0.76 -8.01 5.06
CA LEU A 236 1.43 -8.28 3.80
C LEU A 236 1.82 -6.94 3.17
N SER A 237 3.09 -6.76 2.83
CA SER A 237 3.52 -5.51 2.18
C SER A 237 4.73 -5.68 1.27
N ALA A 238 4.84 -4.87 0.23
CA ALA A 238 6.07 -4.77 -0.55
C ALA A 238 7.15 -3.90 0.12
N THR A 239 6.73 -2.96 0.94
CA THR A 239 7.63 -2.03 1.62
C THR A 239 7.15 -1.76 3.03
N VAL A 240 8.08 -1.72 3.97
CA VAL A 240 7.85 -1.18 5.32
C VAL A 240 8.61 0.13 5.53
N HIS A 241 9.26 0.68 4.51
CA HIS A 241 9.96 1.95 4.63
C HIS A 241 9.02 3.11 4.31
N ARG A 242 8.88 4.03 5.26
CA ARG A 242 8.19 5.30 5.08
C ARG A 242 9.01 6.46 5.63
N SER A 243 9.09 7.54 4.87
CA SER A 243 9.87 8.73 5.25
C SER A 243 9.21 9.58 6.34
N ASP A 244 7.93 9.34 6.64
CA ASP A 244 7.14 10.10 7.62
C ASP A 244 7.11 9.44 9.01
N GLY A 245 7.79 8.30 9.19
CA GLY A 245 7.85 7.58 10.48
C GLY A 245 6.56 6.83 10.85
N MET A 246 5.50 6.95 10.06
CA MET A 246 4.18 6.39 10.37
C MET A 246 4.14 4.86 10.32
N ILE A 247 5.15 4.20 9.75
CA ILE A 247 5.24 2.73 9.79
C ILE A 247 5.26 2.18 11.23
N LYS A 248 5.76 2.95 12.20
CA LYS A 248 5.72 2.57 13.62
C LYS A 248 4.30 2.20 14.08
N SER A 249 3.27 2.88 13.56
CA SER A 249 1.89 2.58 13.90
C SER A 249 1.44 1.23 13.34
N THR A 250 1.91 0.84 12.15
CA THR A 250 1.67 -0.50 11.59
C THR A 250 2.35 -1.57 12.43
N PHE A 251 3.60 -1.36 12.84
CA PHE A 251 4.34 -2.32 13.66
C PHE A 251 3.73 -2.51 15.05
N ALA A 252 3.19 -1.46 15.67
CA ALA A 252 2.56 -1.60 16.96
C ALA A 252 1.32 -2.52 16.91
N VAL A 253 0.56 -2.51 15.82
CA VAL A 253 -0.66 -3.32 15.69
C VAL A 253 -0.39 -4.73 15.13
N LEU A 254 0.44 -4.82 14.08
CA LEU A 254 0.68 -6.07 13.35
C LEU A 254 1.97 -6.78 13.78
N GLY A 255 2.84 -6.14 14.55
CA GLY A 255 4.17 -6.67 14.89
C GLY A 255 5.25 -6.30 13.88
N PRO A 256 6.51 -6.71 14.15
CA PRO A 256 7.66 -6.40 13.30
C PRO A 256 7.64 -7.18 11.98
N VAL A 257 8.58 -6.88 11.08
CA VAL A 257 8.84 -7.76 9.94
C VAL A 257 9.40 -9.08 10.45
N ILE A 258 8.70 -10.17 10.16
CA ILE A 258 9.08 -11.53 10.56
C ILE A 258 9.87 -12.22 9.45
N TYR A 259 9.48 -11.98 8.20
CA TYR A 259 10.17 -12.53 7.04
C TYR A 259 10.22 -11.50 5.91
N LYS A 260 11.38 -11.39 5.27
CA LYS A 260 11.57 -10.63 4.03
C LYS A 260 11.94 -11.62 2.93
N VAL A 261 11.08 -11.77 1.93
CA VAL A 261 11.41 -12.53 0.72
C VAL A 261 12.60 -11.86 0.02
N PRO A 262 13.68 -12.62 -0.28
CA PRO A 262 14.83 -12.10 -0.99
C PRO A 262 14.42 -11.48 -2.34
N ASP A 263 15.06 -10.36 -2.70
CA ASP A 263 14.72 -9.65 -3.94
C ASP A 263 15.16 -10.49 -5.18
N GLU A 264 16.16 -11.35 -5.01
CA GLU A 264 16.66 -12.30 -6.02
C GLU A 264 15.65 -13.39 -6.36
N ALA A 265 14.76 -13.76 -5.43
CA ALA A 265 13.77 -14.81 -5.64
C ALA A 265 12.73 -14.49 -6.74
N VAL A 266 12.66 -13.22 -7.15
CA VAL A 266 11.83 -12.76 -8.27
C VAL A 266 12.65 -12.28 -9.48
N ALA A 267 13.98 -12.28 -9.40
CA ALA A 267 14.85 -11.75 -10.46
C ALA A 267 14.66 -12.48 -11.80
N ASP A 268 14.42 -13.80 -11.79
CA ASP A 268 14.18 -14.56 -13.02
C ASP A 268 12.84 -14.24 -13.69
N LYS A 269 11.90 -13.60 -12.97
CA LYS A 269 10.56 -13.23 -13.47
C LYS A 269 10.45 -11.76 -13.87
N THR A 270 11.47 -10.97 -13.56
CA THR A 270 11.54 -9.56 -13.90
C THR A 270 12.71 -9.30 -14.84
N MET A 271 12.62 -8.26 -15.65
CA MET A 271 13.74 -7.71 -16.40
C MET A 271 14.18 -6.41 -15.74
N GLN A 272 15.46 -6.09 -15.90
CA GLN A 272 15.98 -4.82 -15.43
C GLN A 272 15.35 -3.68 -16.21
N VAL A 273 14.91 -2.65 -15.49
CA VAL A 273 14.36 -1.44 -16.08
C VAL A 273 15.48 -0.43 -16.25
N ARG A 274 15.66 0.07 -17.47
CA ARG A 274 16.56 1.19 -17.76
C ARG A 274 15.86 2.51 -17.47
N ILE A 275 16.46 3.34 -16.64
CA ILE A 275 16.00 4.70 -16.37
C ILE A 275 16.62 5.62 -17.41
N LEU A 276 15.80 6.40 -18.10
CA LEU A 276 16.22 7.45 -19.00
C LEU A 276 15.79 8.79 -18.42
N GLN A 277 16.74 9.55 -17.89
CA GLN A 277 16.50 10.92 -17.43
C GLN A 277 16.19 11.83 -18.64
N ARG A 278 15.11 12.60 -18.55
CA ARG A 278 14.69 13.59 -19.54
C ARG A 278 14.67 14.97 -18.90
N ASN A 279 15.71 15.76 -19.14
CA ASN A 279 15.76 17.16 -18.67
C ASN A 279 14.89 18.02 -19.57
N THR A 280 13.98 18.79 -18.96
CA THR A 280 12.99 19.59 -19.70
C THR A 280 13.40 21.05 -19.87
N ASP A 281 14.51 21.46 -19.23
CA ASP A 281 15.02 22.84 -19.16
C ASP A 281 14.00 23.88 -18.61
N ILE A 282 12.87 23.41 -18.08
CA ILE A 282 11.85 24.26 -17.46
C ILE A 282 12.35 24.76 -16.12
N THR A 283 12.48 26.08 -16.00
CA THR A 283 12.88 26.77 -14.77
C THR A 283 11.67 27.21 -13.94
N VAL A 284 11.92 27.67 -12.71
CA VAL A 284 10.86 28.07 -11.78
C VAL A 284 10.18 29.36 -12.22
N SER A 285 8.84 29.34 -12.30
CA SER A 285 8.03 30.54 -12.50
C SER A 285 7.73 31.23 -11.16
N ARG A 286 7.63 32.57 -11.17
CA ARG A 286 7.16 33.35 -10.01
C ARG A 286 5.78 32.91 -9.52
N SER A 287 4.93 32.39 -10.41
CA SER A 287 3.62 31.84 -10.05
C SER A 287 3.70 30.63 -9.12
N CYS A 288 4.87 29.97 -9.05
CA CYS A 288 5.10 28.81 -8.18
C CYS A 288 5.62 29.21 -6.80
N LEU A 289 5.78 30.51 -6.52
CA LEU A 289 6.39 31.02 -5.29
C LEU A 289 5.34 31.78 -4.47
N ASP A 290 5.32 31.49 -3.17
CA ASP A 290 4.60 32.26 -2.17
C ASP A 290 5.24 33.65 -1.95
N THR A 291 4.59 34.52 -1.18
CA THR A 291 5.07 35.88 -0.90
C THR A 291 6.43 35.92 -0.20
N ASP A 292 6.78 34.86 0.53
CA ASP A 292 8.07 34.69 1.21
C ASP A 292 9.16 34.01 0.33
N GLY A 293 8.83 33.69 -0.92
CA GLY A 293 9.72 33.00 -1.86
C GLY A 293 9.76 31.48 -1.69
N THR A 294 8.93 30.90 -0.80
CA THR A 294 8.78 29.45 -0.66
C THR A 294 8.04 28.87 -1.86
N LEU A 295 8.44 27.68 -2.31
CA LEU A 295 7.81 27.00 -3.44
C LEU A 295 6.45 26.40 -3.04
N ASP A 296 5.37 26.87 -3.66
CA ASP A 296 4.07 26.20 -3.59
C ASP A 296 4.05 25.00 -4.54
N TYR A 297 3.96 23.81 -3.96
CA TYR A 297 3.90 22.55 -4.69
C TYR A 297 2.66 22.43 -5.58
N ASN A 298 1.50 22.97 -5.17
CA ASN A 298 0.29 22.91 -5.97
C ASN A 298 0.42 23.79 -7.21
N GLU A 299 0.93 25.02 -7.05
CA GLU A 299 1.17 25.89 -8.20
C GLU A 299 2.26 25.35 -9.11
N LEU A 300 3.32 24.75 -8.55
CA LEU A 300 4.31 24.03 -9.35
C LEU A 300 3.68 22.93 -10.20
N LEU A 301 2.79 22.11 -9.64
CA LEU A 301 2.11 21.06 -10.39
C LEU A 301 1.17 21.62 -11.47
N SER A 302 0.48 22.75 -11.20
CA SER A 302 -0.31 23.47 -12.21
C SER A 302 0.60 23.94 -13.35
N TYR A 303 1.69 24.61 -13.00
CA TYR A 303 2.66 25.21 -13.92
C TYR A 303 3.30 24.16 -14.83
N LEU A 304 3.86 23.09 -14.26
CA LEU A 304 4.47 22.00 -15.02
C LEU A 304 3.44 21.25 -15.87
N GLY A 305 2.20 21.11 -15.38
CA GLY A 305 1.11 20.43 -16.09
C GLY A 305 0.57 21.22 -17.28
N GLY A 306 0.55 22.55 -17.17
CA GLY A 306 0.13 23.48 -18.22
C GLY A 306 1.24 23.90 -19.18
N ASN A 307 2.51 23.59 -18.89
CA ASN A 307 3.62 23.97 -19.76
C ASN A 307 3.59 23.18 -21.08
N ARG A 308 3.32 23.90 -22.18
CA ARG A 308 3.14 23.32 -23.51
C ARG A 308 4.42 22.70 -24.06
N GLU A 309 5.54 23.42 -24.00
CA GLU A 309 6.84 22.95 -24.51
C GLU A 309 7.27 21.63 -23.84
N ARG A 310 7.11 21.56 -22.52
CA ARG A 310 7.34 20.34 -21.73
C ARG A 310 6.44 19.18 -22.17
N ASN A 311 5.15 19.45 -22.38
CA ASN A 311 4.21 18.42 -22.82
C ASN A 311 4.48 17.96 -24.27
N GLU A 312 4.92 18.85 -25.15
CA GLU A 312 5.35 18.52 -26.52
C GLU A 312 6.61 17.64 -26.53
N MET A 313 7.56 17.87 -25.61
CA MET A 313 8.71 16.98 -25.41
C MET A 313 8.25 15.56 -25.01
N ILE A 314 7.30 15.46 -24.07
CA ILE A 314 6.73 14.17 -23.65
C ILE A 314 6.05 13.46 -24.82
N VAL A 315 5.27 14.19 -25.62
CA VAL A 315 4.60 13.65 -26.81
C VAL A 315 5.61 13.17 -27.84
N LYS A 316 6.70 13.91 -28.08
CA LYS A 316 7.77 13.50 -29.00
C LYS A 316 8.40 12.18 -28.57
N ASP A 317 8.68 12.03 -27.27
CA ASP A 317 9.20 10.77 -26.73
C ASP A 317 8.15 9.65 -26.85
N LEU A 318 6.86 9.89 -26.59
CA LEU A 318 5.79 8.90 -26.80
C LEU A 318 5.68 8.46 -28.27
N VAL A 319 5.80 9.39 -29.22
CA VAL A 319 5.79 9.10 -30.66
C VAL A 319 6.96 8.22 -31.05
N SER A 320 8.15 8.48 -30.48
CA SER A 320 9.34 7.64 -30.72
C SER A 320 9.18 6.20 -30.21
N GLN A 321 8.24 5.96 -29.29
CA GLN A 321 7.95 4.65 -28.71
C GLN A 321 6.70 4.00 -29.31
N LYS A 322 6.31 4.37 -30.54
CA LYS A 322 5.21 3.75 -31.26
C LYS A 322 5.40 2.22 -31.35
N GLY A 323 4.36 1.47 -30.98
CA GLY A 323 4.35 0.00 -30.97
C GLY A 323 4.52 -0.62 -29.57
N HIS A 324 5.18 0.10 -28.67
CA HIS A 324 5.33 -0.27 -27.26
C HIS A 324 4.04 -0.05 -26.47
N SER A 325 3.97 -0.65 -25.27
CA SER A 325 2.86 -0.50 -24.35
C SER A 325 3.26 0.45 -23.22
N CYS A 326 2.79 1.70 -23.32
CA CYS A 326 3.22 2.81 -22.49
C CYS A 326 2.25 3.05 -21.31
N LEU A 327 2.82 3.27 -20.13
CA LEU A 327 2.13 3.78 -18.95
C LEU A 327 2.61 5.20 -18.64
N ILE A 328 1.71 6.17 -18.60
CA ILE A 328 2.01 7.58 -18.33
C ILE A 328 1.41 7.94 -16.98
N LEU A 329 2.28 8.35 -16.06
CA LEU A 329 1.92 8.66 -14.68
C LEU A 329 2.20 10.13 -14.33
N ALA A 330 1.14 10.79 -13.87
CA ALA A 330 1.20 12.15 -13.33
C ALA A 330 0.51 12.26 -11.97
N SER A 331 0.79 13.32 -11.24
CA SER A 331 0.07 13.67 -10.00
C SER A 331 -1.33 14.22 -10.29
N ARG A 332 -1.52 14.92 -11.42
CA ARG A 332 -2.78 15.57 -11.79
C ARG A 332 -3.33 15.02 -13.10
N LEU A 333 -4.64 14.79 -13.14
CA LEU A 333 -5.33 14.31 -14.34
C LEU A 333 -5.33 15.35 -15.47
N GLU A 334 -5.35 16.64 -15.13
CA GLU A 334 -5.31 17.73 -16.10
C GLU A 334 -4.06 17.69 -16.97
N GLN A 335 -2.87 17.46 -16.39
CA GLN A 335 -1.64 17.27 -17.15
C GLN A 335 -1.73 16.08 -18.12
N LEU A 336 -2.33 14.97 -17.69
CA LEU A 336 -2.52 13.79 -18.55
C LEU A 336 -3.47 14.11 -19.72
N ARG A 337 -4.51 14.91 -19.50
CA ARG A 337 -5.40 15.41 -20.56
C ARG A 337 -4.63 16.28 -21.53
N ASN A 338 -3.87 17.26 -21.03
CA ASN A 338 -3.04 18.15 -21.86
C ASN A 338 -2.07 17.35 -22.76
N ILE A 339 -1.39 16.34 -22.22
CA ILE A 339 -0.49 15.48 -23.01
C ILE A 339 -1.27 14.66 -24.04
N ARG A 340 -2.41 14.08 -23.66
CA ARG A 340 -3.25 13.28 -24.56
C ARG A 340 -3.85 14.11 -25.70
N ASP A 341 -4.19 15.37 -25.43
CA ASP A 341 -4.73 16.34 -26.38
C ASP A 341 -3.66 16.91 -27.34
N LEU A 342 -2.38 16.65 -27.05
CA LEU A 342 -1.26 16.92 -27.96
C LEU A 342 -0.82 15.69 -28.75
N LEU A 343 -1.30 14.48 -28.41
CA LEU A 343 -0.96 13.27 -29.19
C LEU A 343 -1.51 13.36 -30.63
N PRO A 344 -0.75 12.86 -31.63
CA PRO A 344 -1.29 12.62 -32.97
C PRO A 344 -2.50 11.67 -32.93
N ASP A 345 -3.44 11.84 -33.87
CA ASP A 345 -4.69 11.08 -33.90
C ASP A 345 -4.49 9.56 -33.86
N GLU A 346 -3.46 9.06 -34.54
CA GLU A 346 -3.10 7.65 -34.54
C GLU A 346 -2.82 7.14 -33.11
N LEU A 347 -1.99 7.85 -32.34
CA LEU A 347 -1.66 7.46 -30.96
C LEU A 347 -2.80 7.75 -30.00
N ARG A 348 -3.57 8.82 -30.23
CA ARG A 348 -4.75 9.14 -29.44
C ARG A 348 -5.80 8.04 -29.57
N SER A 349 -6.00 7.48 -30.78
CA SER A 349 -6.95 6.40 -31.04
C SER A 349 -6.63 5.11 -30.27
N VAL A 350 -5.33 4.82 -30.04
CA VAL A 350 -4.86 3.68 -29.25
C VAL A 350 -4.55 4.04 -27.79
N SER A 351 -4.97 5.23 -27.34
CA SER A 351 -4.84 5.66 -25.95
C SER A 351 -6.12 5.38 -25.15
N ALA A 352 -5.92 5.05 -23.88
CA ALA A 352 -6.94 5.02 -22.85
C ALA A 352 -6.50 5.90 -21.68
N MET A 353 -7.47 6.48 -20.97
CA MET A 353 -7.22 7.28 -19.80
C MET A 353 -8.11 6.78 -18.67
N ILE A 354 -7.54 6.65 -17.48
CA ILE A 354 -8.27 6.41 -16.25
C ILE A 354 -8.42 7.77 -15.57
N ASP A 355 -9.58 8.39 -15.72
CA ASP A 355 -9.96 9.59 -14.98
C ASP A 355 -10.71 9.24 -13.70
N GLY A 356 -10.58 10.09 -12.69
CA GLY A 356 -11.13 9.82 -11.36
C GLY A 356 -12.58 10.28 -11.25
N SER A 357 -13.53 9.34 -11.16
CA SER A 357 -14.45 9.25 -10.01
C SER A 357 -14.93 7.80 -9.86
N MET A 358 -14.27 7.04 -8.98
CA MET A 358 -14.57 5.62 -8.69
C MET A 358 -15.91 5.40 -7.96
N THR A 359 -16.67 6.46 -7.72
CA THR A 359 -17.95 6.39 -6.99
C THR A 359 -19.11 6.00 -7.90
N SER A 360 -18.99 6.17 -9.21
CA SER A 360 -20.04 5.78 -10.16
C SER A 360 -19.75 4.41 -10.77
N LYS A 361 -20.82 3.62 -10.96
CA LYS A 361 -20.75 2.32 -11.68
C LYS A 361 -20.12 2.47 -13.08
N LYS A 362 -20.35 3.62 -13.71
CA LYS A 362 -19.79 4.00 -15.02
C LYS A 362 -18.26 4.12 -14.96
N GLY A 363 -17.72 4.89 -14.02
CA GLY A 363 -16.26 5.08 -13.88
C GLY A 363 -15.52 3.77 -13.58
N LYS A 364 -16.14 2.85 -12.82
CA LYS A 364 -15.58 1.51 -12.59
C LYS A 364 -15.54 0.68 -13.87
N SER A 365 -16.64 0.66 -14.62
CA SER A 365 -16.73 -0.03 -15.91
C SER A 365 -15.73 0.51 -16.94
N GLU A 366 -15.54 1.83 -17.01
CA GLU A 366 -14.59 2.48 -17.92
C GLU A 366 -13.15 2.12 -17.56
N ARG A 367 -12.82 2.07 -16.26
CA ARG A 367 -11.51 1.61 -15.77
C ARG A 367 -11.25 0.15 -16.14
N GLU A 368 -12.19 -0.74 -15.85
CA GLU A 368 -12.06 -2.17 -16.20
C GLU A 368 -11.87 -2.36 -17.70
N THR A 369 -12.64 -1.63 -18.51
CA THR A 369 -12.51 -1.63 -19.98
C THR A 369 -11.14 -1.12 -20.43
N ALA A 370 -10.66 -0.01 -19.88
CA ALA A 370 -9.34 0.55 -20.22
C ALA A 370 -8.19 -0.41 -19.86
N ILE A 371 -8.30 -1.11 -18.72
CA ILE A 371 -7.31 -2.10 -18.29
C ILE A 371 -7.34 -3.31 -19.23
N GLU A 372 -8.52 -3.84 -19.55
CA GLU A 372 -8.65 -5.00 -20.44
C GLU A 372 -8.21 -4.68 -21.87
N ASP A 373 -8.52 -3.48 -22.36
CA ASP A 373 -8.06 -2.99 -23.66
C ASP A 373 -6.53 -2.91 -23.74
N MET A 374 -5.88 -2.47 -22.67
CA MET A 374 -4.41 -2.49 -22.58
C MET A 374 -3.87 -3.91 -22.46
N ARG A 375 -4.54 -4.79 -21.70
CA ARG A 375 -4.14 -6.19 -21.51
C ARG A 375 -4.19 -6.98 -22.82
N THR A 376 -5.26 -6.80 -23.59
CA THR A 376 -5.45 -7.42 -24.92
C THR A 376 -4.61 -6.76 -26.01
N GLY A 377 -4.15 -5.52 -25.79
CA GLY A 377 -3.36 -4.74 -26.74
C GLY A 377 -4.20 -3.96 -27.75
N ARG A 378 -5.54 -3.87 -27.56
CA ARG A 378 -6.42 -2.93 -28.28
C ARG A 378 -6.00 -1.48 -28.05
N LYS A 379 -5.48 -1.19 -26.86
CA LYS A 379 -4.86 0.08 -26.49
C LYS A 379 -3.40 -0.15 -26.17
N LYS A 380 -2.58 0.85 -26.48
CA LYS A 380 -1.12 0.84 -26.32
C LYS A 380 -0.62 1.89 -25.36
N ILE A 381 -1.44 2.90 -25.06
CA ILE A 381 -1.04 4.03 -24.22
C ILE A 381 -2.07 4.17 -23.10
N LEU A 382 -1.62 4.07 -21.85
CA LEU A 382 -2.47 4.26 -20.68
C LEU A 382 -2.05 5.50 -19.90
N PHE A 383 -2.96 6.46 -19.77
CA PHE A 383 -2.82 7.61 -18.90
C PHE A 383 -3.50 7.33 -17.55
N ALA A 384 -2.76 7.44 -16.44
CA ALA A 384 -3.31 7.26 -15.10
C ALA A 384 -2.60 8.15 -14.09
N SER A 385 -3.31 8.58 -13.04
CA SER A 385 -2.63 9.24 -11.93
C SER A 385 -1.80 8.25 -11.12
N PHE A 386 -0.79 8.74 -10.37
CA PHE A 386 -0.05 7.88 -9.43
C PHE A 386 -0.96 7.16 -8.44
N GLY A 387 -2.05 7.78 -8.01
CA GLY A 387 -3.05 7.16 -7.12
C GLY A 387 -3.76 5.99 -7.81
N LEU A 388 -4.33 6.25 -8.98
CA LEU A 388 -5.13 5.28 -9.72
C LEU A 388 -4.30 4.11 -10.28
N ALA A 389 -3.02 4.36 -10.57
CA ALA A 389 -2.10 3.33 -11.00
C ALA A 389 -1.59 2.46 -9.85
N LYS A 390 -1.73 2.84 -8.57
CA LYS A 390 -1.36 1.97 -7.43
C LYS A 390 -2.25 0.74 -7.33
N GLU A 391 -3.52 0.88 -7.65
CA GLU A 391 -4.56 -0.11 -7.39
C GLU A 391 -4.61 -1.13 -8.53
N GLY A 392 -4.02 -2.31 -8.35
CA GLY A 392 -4.39 -3.49 -9.16
C GLY A 392 -4.16 -3.39 -10.68
N LEU A 393 -3.32 -2.47 -11.18
CA LEU A 393 -2.98 -2.39 -12.62
C LEU A 393 -2.12 -3.60 -13.03
N ASP A 394 -2.78 -4.70 -13.36
CA ASP A 394 -2.15 -5.94 -13.83
C ASP A 394 -2.16 -6.01 -15.36
N ILE A 395 -1.18 -5.37 -15.98
CA ILE A 395 -1.01 -5.32 -17.44
C ILE A 395 0.42 -5.79 -17.76
N PRO A 396 0.65 -7.10 -17.94
CA PRO A 396 1.99 -7.66 -18.15
C PRO A 396 2.73 -7.09 -19.37
N ARG A 397 1.99 -6.63 -20.38
CA ARG A 397 2.53 -6.09 -21.64
C ARG A 397 3.21 -4.73 -21.50
N LEU A 398 2.99 -3.99 -20.41
CA LEU A 398 3.59 -2.67 -20.23
C LEU A 398 5.12 -2.76 -20.22
N ASP A 399 5.79 -1.97 -21.05
CA ASP A 399 7.25 -1.99 -21.25
C ASP A 399 7.88 -0.59 -21.28
N ARG A 400 7.06 0.47 -21.33
CA ARG A 400 7.51 1.86 -21.21
C ARG A 400 6.76 2.57 -20.08
N LEU A 401 7.48 3.24 -19.21
CA LEU A 401 6.93 4.06 -18.13
C LEU A 401 7.35 5.51 -18.36
N PHE A 402 6.40 6.44 -18.25
CA PHE A 402 6.65 7.87 -18.33
C PHE A 402 6.23 8.52 -17.00
N LEU A 403 7.22 8.94 -16.21
CA LEU A 403 7.02 9.67 -14.97
C LEU A 403 7.04 11.17 -15.27
N VAL A 404 5.87 11.74 -15.57
CA VAL A 404 5.78 13.09 -16.13
C VAL A 404 5.59 14.18 -15.07
N SER A 405 5.59 13.86 -13.77
CA SER A 405 5.52 14.87 -12.70
C SER A 405 6.36 14.45 -11.48
N PRO A 406 6.79 15.42 -10.63
CA PRO A 406 7.60 15.12 -9.46
C PRO A 406 6.93 14.12 -8.50
N GLN A 407 7.67 13.08 -8.14
CA GLN A 407 7.28 12.08 -7.15
C GLN A 407 8.53 11.56 -6.41
N LYS A 408 8.47 11.39 -5.09
CA LYS A 408 9.58 10.85 -4.26
C LYS A 408 9.21 9.66 -3.42
N ASP A 409 7.94 9.32 -3.30
CA ASP A 409 7.53 8.21 -2.46
C ASP A 409 8.12 6.90 -3.00
N TYR A 410 8.90 6.22 -2.15
CA TYR A 410 9.59 4.98 -2.52
C TYR A 410 8.60 3.93 -3.02
N ALA A 411 7.47 3.76 -2.32
CA ALA A 411 6.46 2.78 -2.68
C ALA A 411 5.87 3.08 -4.07
N VAL A 412 5.47 4.34 -4.33
CA VAL A 412 4.96 4.75 -5.65
C VAL A 412 5.98 4.45 -6.74
N VAL A 413 7.22 4.91 -6.58
CA VAL A 413 8.25 4.82 -7.61
C VAL A 413 8.59 3.37 -7.91
N THR A 414 8.90 2.58 -6.88
CA THR A 414 9.27 1.16 -7.04
C THR A 414 8.11 0.33 -7.59
N GLN A 415 6.87 0.60 -7.16
CA GLN A 415 5.70 -0.07 -7.74
C GLN A 415 5.49 0.32 -9.21
N SER A 416 5.70 1.58 -9.57
CA SER A 416 5.54 2.05 -10.96
C SER A 416 6.54 1.36 -11.88
N VAL A 417 7.81 1.34 -11.48
CA VAL A 417 8.87 0.60 -12.19
C VAL A 417 8.55 -0.89 -12.24
N GLY A 418 8.13 -1.48 -11.11
CA GLY A 418 7.78 -2.90 -11.02
C GLY A 418 6.63 -3.33 -11.94
N ARG A 419 5.76 -2.41 -12.38
CA ARG A 419 4.72 -2.69 -13.38
C ARG A 419 5.29 -2.96 -14.76
N ILE A 420 6.35 -2.26 -15.14
CA ILE A 420 7.04 -2.48 -16.41
C ILE A 420 8.23 -3.44 -16.30
N ALA A 421 8.56 -3.93 -15.11
CA ALA A 421 9.64 -4.90 -14.94
C ALA A 421 9.23 -6.34 -15.26
N ARG A 422 7.93 -6.66 -15.32
CA ARG A 422 7.45 -8.05 -15.50
C ARG A 422 7.76 -8.59 -16.90
N LYS A 423 8.24 -9.83 -16.99
CA LYS A 423 8.39 -10.51 -18.28
C LYS A 423 7.01 -10.83 -18.89
N ALA A 424 6.89 -10.70 -20.21
CA ALA A 424 5.69 -11.03 -20.98
C ALA A 424 6.09 -11.37 -22.42
N ASP A 425 5.24 -12.13 -23.13
CA ASP A 425 5.52 -12.51 -24.52
C ASP A 425 5.65 -11.29 -25.42
N GLY A 426 6.72 -11.28 -26.23
CA GLY A 426 7.06 -10.19 -27.14
C GLY A 426 7.76 -8.99 -26.50
N LYS A 427 8.01 -9.02 -25.18
CA LYS A 427 8.69 -7.95 -24.47
C LYS A 427 10.20 -8.19 -24.38
N THR A 428 10.98 -7.31 -24.98
CA THR A 428 12.44 -7.44 -25.09
C THR A 428 13.20 -6.58 -24.09
N ASP A 429 12.71 -5.38 -23.79
CA ASP A 429 13.30 -4.45 -22.84
C ASP A 429 12.25 -3.62 -22.08
N ALA A 430 12.67 -2.97 -20.99
CA ALA A 430 11.83 -2.08 -20.21
C ALA A 430 12.53 -0.75 -19.94
N VAL A 431 11.86 0.37 -20.23
CA VAL A 431 12.44 1.72 -20.12
C VAL A 431 11.52 2.65 -19.34
N CYS A 432 12.06 3.37 -18.37
CA CYS A 432 11.39 4.42 -17.61
C CYS A 432 11.94 5.80 -17.98
N TYR A 433 11.12 6.64 -18.62
CA TYR A 433 11.38 8.03 -18.90
C TYR A 433 11.05 8.85 -17.65
N ASP A 434 12.08 9.39 -17.00
CA ASP A 434 11.95 10.20 -15.79
C ASP A 434 12.20 11.68 -16.12
N TYR A 435 11.13 12.47 -16.16
CA TYR A 435 11.21 13.88 -16.53
C TYR A 435 11.63 14.72 -15.33
N VAL A 436 12.67 15.53 -15.53
CA VAL A 436 13.30 16.35 -14.50
C VAL A 436 13.36 17.79 -14.99
N ASP A 437 12.70 18.67 -14.26
CA ASP A 437 12.67 20.11 -14.51
C ASP A 437 13.86 20.79 -13.83
N ASP A 438 14.39 21.87 -14.44
CA ASP A 438 15.51 22.69 -13.93
C ASP A 438 15.04 23.60 -12.78
N ILE A 439 14.55 22.93 -11.74
CA ILE A 439 14.02 23.52 -10.52
C ILE A 439 14.65 22.73 -9.38
N GLN A 440 15.33 23.42 -8.47
CA GLN A 440 16.09 22.77 -7.39
C GLN A 440 15.29 21.71 -6.62
N PHE A 441 13.99 21.95 -6.41
CA PHE A 441 13.08 20.98 -5.82
C PHE A 441 12.94 19.70 -6.66
N CYS A 442 12.70 19.82 -7.97
CA CYS A 442 12.55 18.70 -8.89
C CYS A 442 13.83 17.87 -8.99
N GLU A 443 15.00 18.53 -9.06
CA GLU A 443 16.30 17.86 -9.02
C GLU A 443 16.51 17.06 -7.74
N ASN A 444 16.15 17.64 -6.58
CA ASN A 444 16.26 16.97 -5.30
C ASN A 444 15.32 15.75 -5.20
N GLN A 445 14.15 15.83 -5.83
CA GLN A 445 13.23 14.69 -5.94
C GLN A 445 13.84 13.61 -6.83
N PHE A 446 14.47 13.97 -7.96
CA PHE A 446 15.16 13.02 -8.83
C PHE A 446 16.37 12.36 -8.14
N LYS A 447 17.18 13.11 -7.38
CA LYS A 447 18.27 12.54 -6.55
C LYS A 447 17.75 11.46 -5.59
N ARG A 448 16.57 11.67 -4.99
CA ARG A 448 15.90 10.65 -4.17
C ARG A 448 15.43 9.46 -5.01
N ARG A 449 14.79 9.70 -6.17
CA ARG A 449 14.36 8.63 -7.09
C ARG A 449 15.53 7.75 -7.56
N LYS A 450 16.69 8.32 -7.87
CA LYS A 450 17.92 7.54 -8.20
C LYS A 450 18.29 6.53 -7.12
N THR A 451 18.12 6.90 -5.85
CA THR A 451 18.36 5.97 -4.73
C THR A 451 17.33 4.84 -4.73
N HIS A 452 16.07 5.15 -5.04
CA HIS A 452 15.00 4.15 -5.15
C HIS A 452 15.22 3.21 -6.34
N TYR A 453 15.63 3.73 -7.49
CA TYR A 453 15.95 2.95 -8.69
C TYR A 453 17.09 1.97 -8.44
N ARG A 454 18.17 2.40 -7.75
CA ARG A 454 19.26 1.49 -7.35
C ARG A 454 18.76 0.37 -6.45
N LYS A 455 17.93 0.69 -5.46
CA LYS A 455 17.31 -0.32 -4.58
C LYS A 455 16.38 -1.28 -5.34
N ALA A 456 15.78 -0.82 -6.43
CA ALA A 456 14.94 -1.63 -7.31
C ALA A 456 15.72 -2.36 -8.41
N GLY A 457 17.06 -2.33 -8.40
CA GLY A 457 17.89 -3.02 -9.39
C GLY A 457 17.80 -2.44 -10.81
N CYS A 458 17.43 -1.17 -10.95
CA CYS A 458 17.34 -0.50 -12.25
C CYS A 458 18.72 -0.09 -12.77
N ILE A 459 18.85 -0.03 -14.10
CA ILE A 459 20.02 0.52 -14.79
C ILE A 459 19.80 2.04 -14.91
N LEU A 460 20.76 2.85 -14.46
CA LEU A 460 20.66 4.32 -14.46
C LEU A 460 21.40 4.96 -15.64
#